data_AF-A0A7W7AJU3-F1
#
_entry.id   AF-A0A7W7AJU3-F1
#
_cell.length_a   1.000
_cell.length_b   1.000
_cell.length_c   1.000
_cell.angle_alpha   90.00
_cell.angle_beta   90.00
_cell.angle_gamma   90.00
#
_symmetry.space_group_name_H-M   'P 1'
#
loop_
_entity.id
_entity.type
_entity.pdbx_description
1 polymer ?
#
loop_
_entity_poly.entity_id
_entity_poly.type
_entity_poly.pdbx_seq_one_letter_code
_entity_poly.pdbx_strand_id
1 'polypeptide(L)'
;MSLLIPPPIHVLIVLDSIAALSLGGLEDMVFLTDDVWCSQDKATRRLATACVPGQTIIWRIGAIDVQTPALIAGIAFLPDDGGSDCAGPFDPRSDRLTMPEWRCWSMVVPCGTPPGRHPYRLAVEIGVGVQSTFAIDGPALDVIG
;
A
#
# COMPACT_ATOMS: atom_id res chain seq x y z
N MET A 1 32.01 4.77 12.55
CA MET A 1 31.08 5.34 11.56
C MET A 1 29.79 4.55 11.69
N SER A 2 28.88 5.00 12.55
CA SER A 2 27.65 4.25 12.82
C SER A 2 26.73 4.35 11.61
N LEU A 3 26.51 3.22 10.93
CA LEU A 3 25.41 3.05 9.96
C LEU A 3 24.11 3.19 10.75
N LEU A 4 23.66 4.44 10.94
CA LEU A 4 22.35 4.73 11.46
C LEU A 4 21.35 4.30 10.39
N ILE A 5 20.82 3.09 10.54
CA ILE A 5 19.67 2.63 9.77
C ILE A 5 18.55 3.64 10.05
N PRO A 6 18.01 4.34 9.04
CA PRO A 6 16.93 5.29 9.25
C PRO A 6 15.73 4.57 9.88
N PRO A 7 14.99 5.22 10.79
CA PRO A 7 13.86 4.59 11.44
C PRO A 7 12.80 4.15 10.41
N PRO A 8 12.07 3.07 10.69
CA PRO A 8 11.03 2.61 9.78
C PRO A 8 9.91 3.65 9.68
N ILE A 9 9.32 3.75 8.49
CA ILE A 9 8.11 4.56 8.24
C ILE A 9 6.89 3.65 8.36
N HIS A 10 5.85 4.14 9.01
CA HIS A 10 4.59 3.43 9.17
C HIS A 10 3.50 4.06 8.31
N VAL A 11 3.07 3.34 7.28
CA VAL A 11 1.92 3.71 6.44
C VAL A 11 0.67 3.00 6.97
N LEU A 12 -0.38 3.75 7.26
CA LEU A 12 -1.70 3.24 7.60
C LEU A 12 -2.64 3.39 6.41
N ILE A 13 -3.26 2.29 6.02
CA ILE A 13 -4.30 2.19 5.01
C ILE A 13 -5.63 1.98 5.74
N VAL A 14 -6.58 2.89 5.54
CA VAL A 14 -7.94 2.78 6.06
C VAL A 14 -8.89 2.67 4.89
N LEU A 15 -9.85 1.74 4.93
CA LEU A 15 -10.87 1.63 3.90
C LEU A 15 -12.28 1.37 4.43
N ASP A 16 -13.27 1.83 3.68
CA ASP A 16 -14.68 1.47 3.85
C ASP A 16 -14.97 0.19 3.04
N SER A 17 -14.98 -0.94 3.73
CA SER A 17 -15.13 -2.26 3.10
C SER A 17 -16.53 -2.51 2.56
N ILE A 18 -17.57 -1.98 3.22
CA ILE A 18 -18.96 -2.17 2.79
C ILE A 18 -19.23 -1.34 1.53
N ALA A 19 -18.80 -0.09 1.52
CA ALA A 19 -18.94 0.75 0.34
C ALA A 19 -18.12 0.19 -0.83
N ALA A 20 -16.89 -0.26 -0.58
CA ALA A 20 -16.03 -0.83 -1.62
C ALA A 20 -16.63 -2.10 -2.25
N LEU A 21 -17.16 -3.02 -1.45
CA LEU A 21 -17.86 -4.21 -1.94
C LEU A 21 -19.16 -3.85 -2.68
N SER A 22 -19.92 -2.88 -2.17
CA SER A 22 -21.22 -2.49 -2.75
C SER A 22 -21.09 -1.77 -4.08
N LEU A 23 -20.04 -0.96 -4.24
CA LEU A 23 -19.77 -0.17 -5.44
C LEU A 23 -18.79 -0.88 -6.40
N GLY A 24 -18.17 -1.98 -5.97
CA GLY A 24 -17.25 -2.76 -6.78
C GLY A 24 -15.91 -2.09 -7.04
N GLY A 25 -15.42 -1.24 -6.12
CA GLY A 25 -14.18 -0.51 -6.30
C GLY A 25 -13.71 0.25 -5.06
N LEU A 26 -12.47 0.71 -5.08
CA LEU A 26 -11.83 1.44 -3.99
C LEU A 26 -11.75 2.95 -4.20
N GLU A 27 -12.20 3.44 -5.37
CA GLU A 27 -12.22 4.87 -5.64
C GLU A 27 -13.03 5.59 -4.55
N ASP A 28 -12.40 6.57 -3.92
CA ASP A 28 -12.93 7.33 -2.78
C ASP A 28 -13.26 6.52 -1.50
N MET A 29 -12.91 5.23 -1.46
CA MET A 29 -13.15 4.34 -0.31
C MET A 29 -11.88 3.95 0.44
N VAL A 30 -10.71 4.40 -0.01
CA VAL A 30 -9.42 4.09 0.60
C VAL A 30 -8.60 5.34 0.85
N PHE A 31 -8.01 5.41 2.04
CA PHE A 31 -7.25 6.54 2.53
C PHE A 31 -5.93 6.06 3.11
N LEU A 32 -4.84 6.70 2.71
CA LEU A 32 -3.50 6.37 3.19
C LEU A 32 -2.94 7.55 3.97
N THR A 33 -2.25 7.25 5.07
CA THR A 33 -1.46 8.23 5.83
C THR A 33 -0.18 7.57 6.35
N ASP A 34 0.80 8.37 6.75
CA ASP A 34 2.02 7.89 7.36
C ASP A 34 2.49 8.80 8.52
N ASP A 35 3.54 8.40 9.21
CA ASP A 35 4.15 9.13 10.33
C ASP A 35 5.26 10.12 9.90
N VAL A 36 5.42 10.38 8.60
CA VAL A 36 6.44 11.30 8.07
C VAL A 36 5.84 12.69 7.84
N TRP A 37 6.47 13.73 8.38
CA TRP A 37 5.92 15.10 8.35
C TRP A 37 5.86 15.73 6.95
N CYS A 38 6.79 15.38 6.06
CA CYS A 38 6.91 15.97 4.72
C CYS A 38 6.25 15.16 3.59
N SER A 39 5.60 14.03 3.91
CA SER A 39 4.80 13.28 2.92
C SER A 39 3.66 14.12 2.37
N GLN A 40 3.35 13.93 1.10
CA GLN A 40 2.30 14.67 0.39
C GLN A 40 1.01 13.84 0.29
N ASP A 41 -0.12 14.51 0.05
CA ASP A 41 -1.41 13.87 -0.23
C ASP A 41 -1.89 12.89 0.88
N LYS A 42 -1.55 13.17 2.15
CA LYS A 42 -2.02 12.40 3.31
C LYS A 42 -3.55 12.39 3.41
N ALA A 43 -4.10 11.30 3.94
CA ALA A 43 -5.53 11.04 4.03
C ALA A 43 -6.22 11.04 2.66
N THR A 44 -5.49 10.65 1.62
CA THR A 44 -6.04 10.40 0.28
C THR A 44 -5.51 9.07 -0.25
N ARG A 45 -6.05 8.61 -1.38
CA ARG A 45 -5.49 7.45 -2.11
C ARG A 45 -4.16 7.73 -2.82
N ARG A 46 -3.73 9.00 -2.88
CA ARG A 46 -2.56 9.47 -3.64
C ARG A 46 -1.34 9.75 -2.77
N LEU A 47 -1.35 9.32 -1.50
CA LEU A 47 -0.24 9.50 -0.55
C LEU A 47 1.10 9.28 -1.24
N ALA A 48 1.97 10.27 -1.16
CA ALA A 48 3.36 10.15 -1.55
C ALA A 48 4.22 10.17 -0.28
N THR A 49 4.65 8.98 0.14
CA THR A 49 5.45 8.81 1.36
C THR A 49 6.88 9.23 1.11
N ALA A 50 7.32 10.28 1.79
CA ALA A 50 8.70 10.74 1.70
C ALA A 50 9.63 9.75 2.41
N CYS A 51 10.65 9.27 1.69
CA CYS A 51 11.58 8.27 2.21
C CYS A 51 12.99 8.39 1.61
N VAL A 52 13.97 7.74 2.23
CA VAL A 52 15.36 7.69 1.73
C VAL A 52 15.74 6.26 1.30
N PRO A 53 16.74 6.08 0.42
CA PRO A 53 17.28 4.76 0.11
C PRO A 53 17.77 4.03 1.37
N GLY A 54 17.47 2.74 1.47
CA GLY A 54 17.78 1.90 2.63
C GLY A 54 16.78 2.00 3.79
N GLN A 55 15.73 2.83 3.68
CA GLN A 55 14.71 2.94 4.72
C GLN A 55 13.67 1.84 4.65
N THR A 56 13.25 1.32 5.79
CA THR A 56 12.17 0.33 5.88
C THR A 56 10.82 1.05 5.87
N ILE A 57 9.90 0.61 5.02
CA ILE A 57 8.51 1.05 4.99
C ILE A 57 7.63 -0.12 5.42
N ILE A 58 6.65 0.17 6.30
CA ILE A 58 5.73 -0.81 6.86
C ILE A 58 4.30 -0.32 6.63
N TRP A 59 3.56 -0.99 5.75
CA TRP A 59 2.14 -0.74 5.53
C TRP A 59 1.30 -1.60 6.46
N ARG A 60 0.25 -1.00 7.02
CA ARG A 60 -0.79 -1.69 7.77
C ARG A 60 -2.15 -1.33 7.22
N ILE A 61 -3.04 -2.31 7.13
CA ILE A 61 -4.41 -2.10 6.66
C ILE A 61 -5.44 -2.32 7.76
N GLY A 62 -6.44 -1.46 7.79
CA GLY A 62 -7.63 -1.58 8.62
C GLY A 62 -8.89 -1.21 7.84
N ALA A 63 -9.91 -2.06 7.94
CA ALA A 63 -11.26 -1.68 7.53
C ALA A 63 -11.93 -0.88 8.64
N ILE A 64 -12.74 0.12 8.28
CA ILE A 64 -13.57 0.88 9.23
C ILE A 64 -14.62 -0.04 9.86
N ASP A 65 -15.20 -0.93 9.07
CA ASP A 65 -16.07 -1.99 9.55
C ASP A 65 -15.28 -3.12 10.21
N VAL A 66 -15.71 -3.53 11.39
CA VAL A 66 -15.07 -4.61 12.17
C VAL A 66 -15.46 -5.98 11.65
N GLN A 67 -16.59 -6.11 10.95
CA GLN A 67 -17.14 -7.40 10.50
C GLN A 67 -16.50 -7.88 9.18
N THR A 68 -16.03 -6.96 8.35
CA THR A 68 -15.45 -7.25 7.03
C THR A 68 -13.97 -6.89 7.00
N PRO A 69 -13.07 -7.84 7.34
CA PRO A 69 -11.64 -7.58 7.37
C PRO A 69 -11.09 -7.28 5.98
N ALA A 70 -10.04 -6.46 5.94
CA ALA A 70 -9.27 -6.18 4.74
C ALA A 70 -7.80 -6.61 4.93
N LEU A 71 -7.19 -7.09 3.85
CA LEU A 71 -5.80 -7.55 3.80
C LEU A 71 -5.06 -6.88 2.65
N ILE A 72 -3.73 -6.77 2.75
CA ILE A 72 -2.89 -6.32 1.63
C ILE A 72 -2.63 -7.54 0.74
N ALA A 73 -3.24 -7.58 -0.44
CA ALA A 73 -3.04 -8.64 -1.41
C ALA A 73 -1.69 -8.49 -2.13
N GLY A 74 -1.23 -7.25 -2.31
CA GLY A 74 0.15 -6.93 -2.68
C GLY A 74 0.39 -5.47 -3.06
N ILE A 75 1.67 -5.16 -3.26
CA ILE A 75 2.17 -3.85 -3.68
C ILE A 75 3.10 -4.07 -4.88
N ALA A 76 2.84 -3.36 -5.98
CA ALA A 76 3.65 -3.44 -7.19
C ALA A 76 3.98 -2.04 -7.70
N PHE A 77 5.27 -1.70 -7.85
CA PHE A 77 5.65 -0.41 -8.42
C PHE A 77 5.33 -0.34 -9.90
N LEU A 78 4.81 0.81 -10.31
CA LEU A 78 4.54 1.12 -11.69
C LEU A 78 5.83 1.67 -12.31
N PRO A 79 6.24 1.20 -13.48
CA PRO A 79 7.43 1.72 -14.14
C PRO A 79 7.21 3.15 -14.62
N ASP A 80 8.30 3.92 -14.63
CA ASP A 80 8.31 5.36 -14.98
C ASP A 80 7.75 5.65 -16.38
N ASP A 81 7.86 4.68 -17.30
CA ASP A 81 7.43 4.82 -18.70
C ASP A 81 5.96 4.45 -18.94
N GLY A 82 5.16 4.19 -17.89
CA GLY A 82 3.77 3.74 -18.03
C GLY A 82 3.60 2.37 -18.69
N GLY A 83 4.71 1.68 -18.98
CA GLY A 83 4.73 0.34 -19.54
C GLY A 83 4.34 -0.69 -18.50
N SER A 84 3.06 -1.03 -18.42
CA SER A 84 2.55 -2.10 -17.54
C SER A 84 3.25 -3.44 -17.80
N ASP A 85 4.41 -3.69 -17.19
CA ASP A 85 5.04 -5.00 -17.20
C ASP A 85 5.35 -5.45 -15.77
N CYS A 86 4.80 -6.62 -15.46
CA CYS A 86 4.93 -7.42 -14.22
C CYS A 86 3.90 -7.23 -13.09
N ALA A 87 2.75 -6.59 -13.32
CA ALA A 87 1.59 -6.78 -12.44
C ALA A 87 0.74 -7.95 -12.95
N GLY A 88 1.21 -9.18 -12.77
CA GLY A 88 0.30 -10.34 -12.87
C GLY A 88 -0.91 -10.13 -11.94
N PRO A 89 -2.08 -10.71 -12.25
CA PRO A 89 -3.22 -10.60 -11.35
C PRO A 89 -2.78 -11.05 -9.95
N PHE A 90 -2.99 -10.18 -8.95
CA PHE A 90 -2.74 -10.54 -7.56
C PHE A 90 -3.54 -11.79 -7.27
N ASP A 91 -2.87 -12.91 -7.00
CA ASP A 91 -3.50 -14.21 -6.75
C ASP A 91 -4.39 -14.09 -5.51
N PRO A 92 -5.73 -14.13 -5.65
CA PRO A 92 -6.64 -14.03 -4.53
C PRO A 92 -6.60 -15.36 -3.78
N ARG A 93 -5.79 -15.44 -2.73
CA ARG A 93 -5.74 -16.65 -1.91
C ARG A 93 -6.73 -16.54 -0.76
N SER A 94 -7.83 -17.27 -0.89
CA SER A 94 -8.90 -17.35 0.11
C SER A 94 -8.46 -17.89 1.49
N ASP A 95 -7.24 -18.42 1.64
CA ASP A 95 -6.70 -18.92 2.92
C ASP A 95 -6.15 -17.81 3.83
N ARG A 96 -5.89 -16.62 3.29
CA ARG A 96 -5.23 -15.48 3.97
C ARG A 96 -6.02 -14.87 5.12
N LEU A 97 -7.35 -14.99 5.10
CA LEU A 97 -8.28 -14.34 6.03
C LEU A 97 -8.31 -14.94 7.44
N THR A 98 -7.57 -16.03 7.68
CA THR A 98 -7.46 -16.66 9.00
C THR A 98 -6.22 -16.24 9.80
N MET A 99 -5.34 -15.41 9.24
CA MET A 99 -4.06 -15.07 9.87
C MET A 99 -3.87 -13.54 10.06
N PRO A 100 -3.75 -13.05 11.31
CA PRO A 100 -3.63 -11.61 11.63
C PRO A 100 -2.42 -10.90 10.99
N GLU A 101 -1.35 -11.64 10.69
CA GLU A 101 -0.11 -11.16 10.08
C GLU A 101 -0.27 -10.59 8.66
N TRP A 102 -1.34 -10.95 7.94
CA TRP A 102 -1.61 -10.50 6.56
C TRP A 102 -2.18 -9.07 6.48
N ARG A 103 -2.32 -8.41 7.63
CA ARG A 103 -2.64 -6.97 7.72
C ARG A 103 -1.41 -6.08 7.54
N CYS A 104 -0.21 -6.67 7.48
CA CYS A 104 1.05 -5.95 7.45
C CYS A 104 1.85 -6.32 6.20
N TRP A 105 2.40 -5.31 5.53
CA TRP A 105 3.37 -5.48 4.44
C TRP A 105 4.61 -4.67 4.79
N SER A 106 5.80 -5.16 4.47
CA SER A 106 7.04 -4.44 4.74
C SER A 106 8.03 -4.58 3.60
N MET A 107 8.80 -3.53 3.37
CA MET A 107 9.82 -3.47 2.32
C MET A 107 10.95 -2.55 2.78
N VAL A 108 12.15 -2.78 2.26
CA VAL A 108 13.26 -1.83 2.35
C VAL A 108 13.37 -1.11 1.00
N VAL A 109 13.40 0.23 1.01
CA VAL A 109 13.69 1.02 -0.20
C VAL A 109 15.08 0.63 -0.69
N PRO A 110 15.24 0.10 -1.92
CA PRO A 110 16.55 -0.30 -2.41
C PRO A 110 17.57 0.85 -2.37
N CYS A 111 18.80 0.57 -1.97
CA CYS A 111 19.84 1.61 -1.83
C CYS A 111 20.19 2.33 -3.15
N GLY A 112 19.86 1.73 -4.30
CA GLY A 112 20.10 2.30 -5.63
C GLY A 112 18.87 2.96 -6.26
N THR A 113 17.77 3.11 -5.52
CA THR A 113 16.57 3.77 -6.06
C THR A 113 16.86 5.25 -6.33
N PRO A 114 16.63 5.73 -7.57
CA PRO A 114 16.90 7.12 -7.91
C PRO A 114 15.92 8.06 -7.17
N PRO A 115 16.31 9.32 -6.93
CA PRO A 115 15.41 10.31 -6.35
C PRO A 115 14.20 10.56 -7.25
N GLY A 116 13.04 10.80 -6.64
CA GLY A 116 11.80 11.10 -7.36
C GLY A 116 10.62 10.26 -6.91
N ARG A 117 9.51 10.42 -7.63
CA ARG A 117 8.22 9.79 -7.32
C ARG A 117 8.09 8.44 -8.00
N HIS A 118 7.95 7.39 -7.19
CA HIS A 118 7.78 5.99 -7.59
C HIS A 118 6.35 5.54 -7.26
N PRO A 119 5.38 5.71 -8.18
CA PRO A 119 4.01 5.28 -7.95
C PRO A 119 3.91 3.75 -7.89
N TYR A 120 2.96 3.25 -7.11
CA TYR A 120 2.68 1.82 -7.00
C TYR A 120 1.18 1.53 -7.06
N ARG A 121 0.87 0.31 -7.49
CA ARG A 121 -0.44 -0.31 -7.38
C ARG A 121 -0.55 -0.98 -6.02
N LEU A 122 -1.57 -0.60 -5.25
CA LEU A 122 -1.95 -1.27 -4.01
C LEU A 122 -3.14 -2.18 -4.31
N ALA A 123 -2.99 -3.47 -4.08
CA ALA A 123 -4.10 -4.42 -4.11
C ALA A 123 -4.47 -4.86 -2.70
N VAL A 124 -5.77 -4.94 -2.47
CA VAL A 124 -6.36 -5.34 -1.20
C VAL A 124 -7.41 -6.42 -1.44
N GLU A 125 -7.56 -7.30 -0.46
CA GLU A 125 -8.61 -8.30 -0.41
C GLU A 125 -9.56 -7.94 0.74
N ILE A 126 -10.87 -7.87 0.46
CA ILE A 126 -11.92 -7.47 1.39
C ILE A 126 -12.90 -8.63 1.58
N GLY A 127 -12.95 -9.21 2.78
CA GLY A 127 -13.78 -10.39 3.04
C GLY A 127 -13.38 -11.59 2.17
N VAL A 128 -14.28 -12.57 2.04
CA VAL A 128 -14.04 -13.83 1.28
C VAL A 128 -14.81 -13.80 -0.03
N GLY A 129 -14.19 -14.22 -1.15
CA GLY A 129 -14.91 -14.52 -2.40
C GLY A 129 -14.14 -14.24 -3.68
N VAL A 130 -14.73 -14.57 -4.83
CA VAL A 130 -14.12 -14.39 -6.17
C VAL A 130 -14.06 -12.90 -6.59
N GLN A 131 -14.83 -12.04 -5.90
CA GLN A 131 -14.93 -10.59 -6.16
C GLN A 131 -14.48 -9.76 -4.94
N SER A 132 -13.60 -10.30 -4.10
CA SER A 132 -13.08 -9.61 -2.90
C SER A 132 -11.83 -8.77 -3.16
N THR A 133 -11.21 -8.90 -4.33
CA THR A 133 -9.92 -8.25 -4.63
C THR A 133 -10.12 -6.98 -5.43
N PHE A 134 -9.56 -5.89 -4.93
CA PHE A 134 -9.59 -4.58 -5.56
C PHE A 134 -8.19 -3.98 -5.59
N ALA A 135 -7.93 -3.09 -6.56
CA ALA A 135 -6.66 -2.41 -6.66
C ALA A 135 -6.85 -0.93 -6.94
N ILE A 136 -5.92 -0.11 -6.44
CA ILE A 136 -5.79 1.30 -6.79
C ILE A 136 -4.37 1.60 -7.28
N ASP A 137 -4.31 2.48 -8.26
CA ASP A 137 -3.08 3.14 -8.69
C ASP A 137 -3.06 4.57 -8.13
N GLY A 138 -1.86 5.06 -7.80
CA GLY A 138 -1.68 6.45 -7.35
C GLY A 138 -0.82 6.67 -6.12
N PRO A 139 -0.84 5.83 -5.07
CA PRO A 139 0.06 6.05 -3.95
C PRO A 139 1.50 5.84 -4.42
N ALA A 140 2.46 6.51 -3.79
CA ALA A 140 3.83 6.55 -4.25
C ALA A 140 4.82 6.57 -3.08
N LEU A 141 6.04 6.13 -3.36
CA LEU A 141 7.20 6.52 -2.57
C LEU A 141 7.85 7.74 -3.22
N ASP A 142 8.09 8.79 -2.45
CA ASP A 142 8.83 9.98 -2.90
C ASP A 142 10.24 9.91 -2.31
N VAL A 143 11.18 9.39 -3.11
CA VAL A 143 12.54 9.14 -2.67
C VAL A 143 13.30 10.46 -2.68
N ILE A 144 13.63 10.94 -1.48
CA ILE A 144 14.42 12.15 -1.25
C ILE A 144 15.88 11.76 -1.01
N GLY A 145 16.80 12.42 -1.72
CA GLY A 145 18.24 12.13 -1.62
C GLY A 145 19.04 12.67 -2.78
#